data_AF-A0A8B6BP59-F1
#
_entry.id   AF-A0A8B6BP59-F1
#
_cell.length_a   1.000
_cell.length_b   1.000
_cell.length_c   1.000
_cell.angle_alpha   90.00
_cell.angle_beta   90.00
_cell.angle_gamma   90.00
#
_symmetry.space_group_name_H-M   'P 1'
#
loop_
_entity.id
_entity.type
_entity.pdbx_description
1 polymer ?
#
loop_
_entity_poly.entity_id
_entity_poly.type
_entity_poly.pdbx_seq_one_letter_code
_entity_poly.pdbx_strand_id
1 'polypeptide(L)'
;MVLPIVKLVILLARQITRPVVHRLGALAKRNRTFRSVIVPIGQGYHSMDLTSQSKLFGVDTQRRVEPLSTDEAMNLGSKLLGEVLVYGVSASFLLYEYHKSSRKEKIKAENRQNENVELQGKIQEYWQITEAEIEQLRRKIFELESKHRS
;
A
#
# COMPACT_ATOMS: atom_id res chain seq x y z
N MET A 1 15.46 -10.19 4.40
CA MET A 1 15.71 -10.90 3.12
C MET A 1 14.55 -10.66 2.13
N VAL A 2 14.35 -9.41 1.69
CA VAL A 2 13.18 -9.00 0.85
C VAL A 2 13.53 -8.92 -0.65
N LEU A 3 14.81 -9.03 -0.99
CA LEU A 3 15.34 -8.84 -2.34
C LEU A 3 14.89 -9.87 -3.40
N PRO A 4 14.66 -11.17 -3.08
CA PRO A 4 14.30 -12.15 -4.12
C PRO A 4 12.89 -11.97 -4.68
N ILE A 5 11.89 -11.76 -3.81
CA ILE A 5 10.48 -11.66 -4.22
C ILE A 5 10.24 -10.39 -5.03
N VAL A 6 10.83 -9.26 -4.60
CA VAL A 6 10.72 -7.99 -5.33
C VAL A 6 11.32 -8.10 -6.73
N LYS A 7 12.49 -8.75 -6.87
CA LYS A 7 13.09 -9.00 -8.20
C LYS A 7 12.19 -9.87 -9.07
N LEU A 8 11.54 -10.90 -8.52
CA LEU A 8 10.61 -11.74 -9.27
C LEU A 8 9.39 -10.96 -9.76
N VAL A 9 8.79 -10.11 -8.91
CA VAL A 9 7.66 -9.25 -9.30
C VAL A 9 8.07 -8.29 -10.42
N ILE A 10 9.24 -7.66 -10.30
CA ILE A 10 9.76 -6.74 -11.33
C ILE A 10 10.04 -7.49 -12.64
N LEU A 11 10.59 -8.69 -12.58
CA LEU A 11 10.85 -9.52 -13.76
C LEU A 11 9.55 -9.96 -14.44
N LEU A 12 8.58 -10.45 -13.67
CA LEU A 12 7.27 -10.86 -14.19
C LEU A 12 6.50 -9.69 -14.81
N ALA A 13 6.54 -8.51 -14.18
CA ALA A 13 5.97 -7.30 -14.76
C ALA A 13 6.60 -7.01 -16.13
N ARG A 14 7.95 -7.06 -16.23
CA ARG A 14 8.67 -6.86 -17.50
C ARG A 14 8.33 -7.93 -18.55
N GLN A 15 8.08 -9.16 -18.11
CA GLN A 15 7.72 -10.29 -18.96
C GLN A 15 6.31 -10.15 -19.54
N ILE A 16 5.35 -9.64 -18.77
CA ILE A 16 3.97 -9.40 -19.20
C ILE A 16 3.88 -8.14 -20.06
N THR A 17 4.68 -7.11 -19.79
CA THR A 17 4.66 -5.87 -20.55
C THR A 17 5.04 -6.10 -22.01
N ARG A 18 6.09 -6.87 -22.31
CA ARG A 18 6.53 -7.10 -23.71
C ARG A 18 5.45 -7.63 -24.67
N PRO A 19 4.73 -8.74 -24.37
CA PRO A 19 3.68 -9.25 -25.25
C PRO A 19 2.49 -8.29 -25.35
N VAL A 20 2.15 -7.60 -24.26
CA VAL A 20 1.08 -6.57 -24.27
C VAL A 20 1.45 -5.44 -25.22
N VAL A 21 2.66 -4.90 -25.12
CA VAL A 21 3.16 -3.82 -25.98
C VAL A 21 3.20 -4.24 -27.45
N HIS A 22 3.64 -5.47 -27.73
CA HIS A 22 3.64 -5.99 -29.11
C HIS A 22 2.22 -6.10 -29.68
N ARG A 23 1.24 -6.53 -28.87
CA ARG A 23 -0.18 -6.60 -29.27
C ARG A 23 -0.78 -5.21 -29.46
N LEU A 24 -0.51 -4.28 -28.55
CA LEU A 24 -0.97 -2.89 -28.65
C LEU A 24 -0.36 -2.19 -29.87
N GLY A 25 0.93 -2.41 -30.16
CA GLY A 25 1.59 -1.90 -31.36
C GLY A 25 0.97 -2.45 -32.65
N ALA A 26 0.65 -3.75 -32.69
CA ALA A 26 -0.06 -4.35 -33.82
C ALA A 26 -1.48 -3.77 -34.00
N LEU A 27 -2.19 -3.51 -32.89
CA LEU A 27 -3.51 -2.86 -32.92
C LEU A 27 -3.43 -1.41 -33.41
N ALA A 28 -2.35 -0.69 -33.05
CA ALA A 28 -2.15 0.70 -33.47
C ALA A 28 -1.84 0.81 -34.97
N LYS A 29 -1.22 -0.22 -35.57
CA LYS A 29 -1.04 -0.30 -37.02
C LYS A 29 -2.36 -0.62 -37.75
N ARG A 30 -3.21 -1.44 -37.15
CA ARG A 30 -4.49 -1.88 -37.75
C ARG A 30 -5.62 -0.86 -37.61
N ASN A 31 -5.67 -0.12 -36.50
CA ASN A 31 -6.79 0.76 -36.17
C ASN A 31 -6.37 2.24 -36.17
N ARG A 32 -6.94 3.02 -37.08
CA ARG A 32 -6.64 4.46 -37.26
C ARG A 32 -7.05 5.29 -36.04
N THR A 33 -8.13 4.92 -35.36
CA THR A 33 -8.62 5.58 -34.13
C THR A 33 -7.68 5.31 -32.95
N PHE A 34 -7.11 4.11 -32.89
CA PHE A 34 -6.15 3.78 -31.84
C PHE A 34 -4.81 4.47 -32.08
N ARG A 35 -4.38 4.58 -33.34
CA ARG A 35 -3.22 5.37 -33.76
C ARG A 35 -3.35 6.84 -33.36
N SER A 36 -4.51 7.46 -33.56
CA SER A 36 -4.71 8.88 -33.21
C SER A 36 -4.66 9.14 -31.70
N VAL A 37 -4.91 8.14 -30.87
CA VAL A 37 -4.80 8.24 -29.40
C VAL A 37 -3.36 7.95 -28.92
N ILE A 38 -2.69 6.96 -29.49
CA ILE A 38 -1.35 6.53 -29.03
C ILE A 38 -0.24 7.47 -29.51
N VAL A 39 -0.28 7.95 -30.75
CA VAL A 39 0.75 8.83 -31.30
C VAL A 39 0.98 10.08 -30.45
N PRO A 40 -0.05 10.84 -30.02
CA PRO A 40 0.19 12.01 -29.17
C PRO A 40 0.75 11.64 -27.80
N ILE A 41 0.45 10.46 -27.26
CA ILE A 41 1.04 9.97 -26.00
C ILE A 41 2.55 9.75 -26.18
N GLY A 42 2.95 9.11 -27.28
CA GLY A 42 4.37 8.90 -27.60
C GLY A 42 5.12 10.21 -27.85
N GLN A 43 4.54 11.13 -28.62
CA GLN A 43 5.13 12.44 -28.89
C GLN A 43 5.23 13.28 -27.61
N GLY A 44 4.18 13.28 -26.79
CA GLY A 44 4.14 14.00 -25.53
C GLY A 44 5.23 13.55 -24.56
N TYR A 45 5.47 12.23 -24.45
CA TYR A 45 6.55 11.71 -23.62
C TYR A 45 7.93 12.24 -24.06
N HIS A 46 8.18 12.31 -25.37
CA HIS A 46 9.44 12.82 -25.90
C HIS A 46 9.62 14.32 -25.62
N SER A 47 8.57 15.11 -25.81
CA SER A 47 8.60 16.54 -25.46
C SER A 47 8.77 16.77 -23.96
N MET A 48 8.18 15.92 -23.12
CA MET A 48 8.35 15.96 -21.66
C MET A 48 9.78 15.65 -21.25
N ASP A 49 10.38 14.59 -21.82
CA ASP A 49 11.76 14.20 -21.51
C ASP A 49 12.75 15.35 -21.79
N LEU A 50 12.60 15.99 -22.94
CA LEU A 50 13.42 17.14 -23.34
C LEU A 50 13.16 18.38 -22.47
N THR A 51 11.91 18.63 -22.07
CA THR A 51 11.56 19.74 -21.17
C THR A 51 12.07 19.49 -19.75
N SER A 52 12.07 18.25 -19.29
CA SER A 52 12.61 17.87 -18.00
C SER A 52 14.13 18.00 -17.99
N GLN A 53 14.82 17.56 -19.04
CA GLN A 53 16.27 17.70 -19.16
C GLN A 53 16.71 19.16 -19.24
N SER A 54 15.96 20.01 -19.98
CA SER A 54 16.26 21.44 -20.05
C SER A 54 16.10 22.15 -18.72
N LYS A 55 15.01 21.86 -17.98
CA LYS A 55 14.73 22.46 -16.67
C LYS A 55 15.67 21.99 -15.58
N LEU A 56 16.07 20.71 -15.60
CA LEU A 56 16.91 20.13 -14.55
C LEU A 56 18.40 20.40 -14.78
N PHE A 57 18.86 20.38 -16.02
CA PHE A 57 20.28 20.51 -16.37
C PHE A 57 20.64 21.85 -17.01
N GLY A 58 19.68 22.77 -17.16
CA GLY A 58 19.90 24.08 -17.79
C GLY A 58 20.31 23.99 -19.27
N VAL A 59 20.09 22.83 -19.90
CA VAL A 59 20.46 22.59 -21.30
C VAL A 59 19.46 23.29 -22.21
N ASP A 60 19.94 24.25 -22.99
CA ASP A 60 19.10 24.99 -23.93
C ASP A 60 18.63 24.07 -25.07
N THR A 61 17.41 23.55 -24.93
CA THR A 61 16.84 22.56 -25.85
C THR A 61 16.04 23.24 -26.97
N GLN A 62 16.35 24.51 -27.26
CA GLN A 62 15.70 25.32 -28.29
C GLN A 62 15.96 24.83 -29.73
N ARG A 63 16.84 23.85 -29.93
CA ARG A 63 16.97 23.13 -31.20
C ARG A 63 15.69 22.31 -31.40
N ARG A 64 14.84 22.79 -32.32
CA ARG A 64 13.64 22.14 -32.88
C ARG A 64 13.61 20.64 -32.57
N VAL A 65 12.75 20.27 -31.64
CA VAL A 65 12.39 18.87 -31.38
C VAL A 65 11.89 18.30 -32.70
N GLU A 66 12.68 17.45 -33.34
CA GLU A 66 12.18 16.67 -34.47
C GLU A 66 11.10 15.74 -33.90
N PRO A 67 9.86 15.81 -34.42
CA PRO A 67 8.84 14.88 -33.98
C PRO A 67 9.30 13.47 -34.30
N LEU A 68 9.08 12.54 -33.36
CA LEU A 68 9.37 11.12 -33.57
C LEU A 68 8.70 10.64 -34.85
N SER A 69 9.33 9.68 -35.55
CA SER A 69 8.64 8.99 -36.64
C SER A 69 7.33 8.40 -36.12
N THR A 70 6.31 8.32 -36.97
CA THR A 70 4.99 7.84 -36.51
C THR A 70 5.08 6.43 -35.92
N ASP A 71 5.92 5.56 -36.48
CA ASP A 71 6.13 4.21 -35.96
C ASP A 71 6.81 4.21 -34.59
N GLU A 72 7.75 5.12 -34.36
CA GLU A 72 8.45 5.25 -33.08
C GLU A 72 7.52 5.80 -32.00
N ALA A 73 6.75 6.84 -32.32
CA ALA A 73 5.73 7.39 -31.42
C ALA A 73 4.66 6.33 -31.08
N MET A 74 4.28 5.49 -32.04
CA MET A 74 3.36 4.39 -31.82
C MET A 74 3.93 3.31 -30.89
N ASN A 75 5.19 2.94 -31.07
CA ASN A 75 5.86 1.96 -30.22
C ASN A 75 6.02 2.49 -28.79
N LEU A 76 6.46 3.73 -28.65
CA LEU A 76 6.65 4.40 -27.36
C LEU A 76 5.32 4.57 -26.62
N GLY A 77 4.27 5.07 -27.29
CA GLY A 77 2.95 5.22 -26.68
C GLY A 77 2.32 3.88 -26.30
N SER A 78 2.50 2.82 -27.12
CA SER A 78 2.04 1.46 -26.79
C SER A 78 2.76 0.90 -25.56
N LYS A 79 4.07 1.20 -25.42
CA LYS A 79 4.87 0.83 -24.25
C LYS A 79 4.35 1.48 -22.97
N LEU A 80 4.16 2.79 -23.01
CA LEU A 80 3.65 3.57 -21.87
C LEU A 80 2.25 3.10 -21.46
N LEU A 81 1.36 2.86 -22.43
CA LEU A 81 0.02 2.35 -22.15
C LEU A 81 0.05 0.97 -21.47
N GLY A 82 0.92 0.07 -21.94
CA GLY A 82 1.11 -1.24 -21.33
C GLY A 82 1.63 -1.14 -19.89
N GLU A 83 2.60 -0.27 -19.64
CA GLU A 83 3.14 -0.03 -18.29
C GLU A 83 2.09 0.56 -17.35
N VAL A 84 1.31 1.55 -17.79
CA VAL A 84 0.22 2.15 -16.99
C VAL A 84 -0.85 1.12 -16.64
N LEU A 85 -1.23 0.25 -17.57
CA LEU A 85 -2.23 -0.79 -17.30
C LEU A 85 -1.72 -1.79 -16.25
N VAL A 86 -0.48 -2.29 -16.41
CA VAL A 86 0.11 -3.26 -15.47
C VAL A 86 0.28 -2.65 -14.08
N TYR A 87 0.87 -1.45 -14.00
CA TYR A 87 1.06 -0.77 -12.71
C TYR A 87 -0.27 -0.33 -12.10
N GLY A 88 -1.23 0.12 -12.91
CA GLY A 88 -2.55 0.53 -12.45
C GLY A 88 -3.31 -0.62 -11.81
N VAL A 89 -3.36 -1.79 -12.47
CA VAL A 89 -3.98 -3.00 -11.91
C VAL A 89 -3.25 -3.45 -10.64
N SER A 90 -1.91 -3.47 -10.66
CA SER A 90 -1.11 -3.89 -9.50
C SER A 90 -1.30 -2.96 -8.29
N ALA A 91 -1.26 -1.65 -8.51
CA ALA A 91 -1.48 -0.66 -7.46
C ALA A 91 -2.91 -0.73 -6.93
N SER A 92 -3.91 -0.90 -7.80
CA SER A 92 -5.30 -1.06 -7.40
C SER A 92 -5.50 -2.29 -6.53
N PHE A 93 -4.88 -3.41 -6.89
CA PHE A 93 -4.92 -4.64 -6.09
C PHE A 93 -4.28 -4.44 -4.71
N LEU A 94 -3.10 -3.81 -4.67
CA LEU A 94 -2.40 -3.50 -3.42
C LEU A 94 -3.22 -2.58 -2.50
N LEU A 95 -3.80 -1.51 -3.05
CA LEU A 95 -4.67 -0.59 -2.31
C LEU A 95 -5.92 -1.28 -1.79
N TYR A 96 -6.51 -2.17 -2.59
CA TYR A 96 -7.66 -2.97 -2.18
C TYR A 96 -7.31 -3.89 -1.01
N GLU A 97 -6.19 -4.64 -1.09
CA GLU A 97 -5.74 -5.48 0.02
C GLU A 97 -5.40 -4.68 1.26
N TYR A 98 -4.75 -3.53 1.11
CA TYR A 98 -4.45 -2.62 2.21
C TYR A 98 -5.73 -2.15 2.92
N HIS A 99 -6.73 -1.65 2.17
CA HIS A 99 -8.02 -1.25 2.73
C HIS A 99 -8.74 -2.40 3.44
N LYS A 100 -8.71 -3.60 2.86
CA LYS A 100 -9.28 -4.80 3.47
C LYS A 100 -8.55 -5.20 4.74
N SER A 101 -7.22 -5.16 4.75
CA SER A 101 -6.37 -5.50 5.90
C SER A 101 -6.56 -4.50 7.04
N SER A 102 -6.59 -3.20 6.74
CA SER A 102 -6.79 -2.14 7.73
C SER A 102 -8.11 -2.30 8.50
N ARG A 103 -9.20 -2.73 7.84
CA ARG A 103 -10.46 -3.04 8.53
C ARG A 103 -10.32 -4.19 9.52
N LYS A 104 -9.60 -5.26 9.14
CA LYS A 104 -9.36 -6.41 10.04
C LYS A 104 -8.49 -6.02 11.23
N GLU A 105 -7.48 -5.19 11.00
CA GLU A 105 -6.61 -4.70 12.07
C GLU A 105 -7.35 -3.82 13.06
N LYS A 106 -8.25 -2.93 12.59
CA LYS A 106 -9.11 -2.11 13.46
C LYS A 106 -10.00 -2.97 14.37
N ILE A 107 -10.72 -3.94 13.80
CA ILE A 107 -11.56 -4.86 14.59
C ILE A 107 -10.72 -5.65 15.59
N LYS A 108 -9.53 -6.13 15.18
CA LYS A 108 -8.64 -6.86 16.08
C LYS A 108 -8.09 -5.97 17.19
N ALA A 109 -7.84 -4.69 16.92
CA ALA A 109 -7.42 -3.71 17.91
C ALA A 109 -8.55 -3.40 18.90
N GLU A 110 -9.78 -3.21 18.42
CA GLU A 110 -10.97 -3.02 19.27
C GLU A 110 -11.22 -4.23 20.18
N ASN A 111 -11.15 -5.46 19.65
CA ASN A 111 -11.31 -6.66 20.45
C ASN A 111 -10.25 -6.78 21.56
N ARG A 112 -8.98 -6.47 21.25
CA ARG A 112 -7.90 -6.43 22.25
C ARG A 112 -8.14 -5.36 23.31
N GLN A 113 -8.67 -4.21 22.92
CA GLN A 113 -8.99 -3.14 23.85
C GLN A 113 -10.11 -3.57 24.81
N ASN A 114 -11.16 -4.22 24.28
CA ASN A 114 -12.26 -4.74 25.09
C ASN A 114 -11.78 -5.83 26.06
N GLU A 115 -10.94 -6.75 25.59
CA GLU A 115 -10.34 -7.80 26.43
C GLU A 115 -9.49 -7.20 27.56
N ASN A 116 -8.67 -6.18 27.27
CA ASN A 116 -7.90 -5.47 28.28
C ASN A 116 -8.80 -4.79 29.34
N VAL A 117 -9.91 -4.17 28.92
CA VAL A 117 -10.86 -3.55 29.85
C VAL A 117 -11.52 -4.60 30.73
N GLU A 118 -11.93 -5.74 30.17
CA GLU A 118 -12.51 -6.84 30.94
C GLU A 118 -11.51 -7.41 31.96
N LEU A 119 -10.25 -7.62 31.55
CA LEU A 119 -9.19 -8.10 32.45
C LEU A 119 -8.91 -7.10 33.57
N GLN A 120 -8.87 -5.80 33.28
CA GLN A 120 -8.71 -4.76 34.31
C GLN A 120 -9.89 -4.77 35.29
N GLY A 121 -11.13 -4.96 34.80
CA GLY A 121 -12.31 -5.12 35.64
C GLY A 121 -12.21 -6.30 36.60
N LYS A 122 -11.80 -7.48 36.09
CA LYS A 122 -11.59 -8.68 36.92
C LYS A 122 -10.49 -8.49 37.96
N ILE A 123 -9.38 -7.85 37.58
CA ILE A 123 -8.30 -7.52 38.52
C ILE A 123 -8.85 -6.64 39.65
N GLN A 124 -9.63 -5.62 39.33
CA GLN A 124 -10.20 -4.72 40.33
C GLN A 124 -11.22 -5.40 41.25
N GLU A 125 -12.06 -6.27 40.70
CA GLU A 125 -12.99 -7.11 41.47
C GLU A 125 -12.24 -8.00 42.47
N TYR A 126 -11.20 -8.71 42.01
CA TYR A 126 -10.38 -9.56 42.89
C TYR A 126 -9.64 -8.76 43.96
N TRP A 127 -9.17 -7.54 43.65
CA TRP A 127 -8.59 -6.65 44.65
C TRP A 127 -9.58 -6.30 45.76
N GLN A 128 -10.82 -5.94 45.40
CA GLN A 128 -11.86 -5.60 46.39
C GLN A 128 -12.22 -6.80 47.28
N ILE A 129 -12.36 -7.99 46.69
CA ILE A 129 -12.63 -9.22 47.44
C ILE A 129 -11.49 -9.51 48.42
N THR A 130 -10.25 -9.44 47.94
CA THR A 130 -9.06 -9.70 48.77
C THR A 130 -8.96 -8.70 49.92
N GLU A 131 -9.24 -7.42 49.66
CA GLU A 131 -9.20 -6.36 50.68
C GLU A 131 -10.28 -6.57 51.75
N ALA A 132 -11.50 -6.96 51.34
CA ALA A 132 -12.58 -7.30 52.25
C ALA A 132 -12.24 -8.54 53.12
N GLU A 133 -11.62 -9.58 52.54
CA GLU A 133 -11.17 -10.75 53.29
C GLU A 133 -10.08 -10.40 54.32
N ILE A 134 -9.10 -9.57 53.93
CA ILE A 134 -8.04 -9.09 54.84
C ILE A 134 -8.66 -8.33 56.02
N GLU A 135 -9.63 -7.46 55.76
CA GLU A 135 -10.29 -6.69 56.81
C GLU A 135 -11.11 -7.59 57.75
N GLN A 136 -11.81 -8.60 57.23
CA GLN A 136 -12.50 -9.59 58.04
C GLN A 136 -11.53 -10.40 58.92
N LEU A 137 -10.39 -10.82 58.38
CA LEU A 137 -9.36 -11.53 59.15
C LEU A 137 -8.78 -10.66 60.26
N ARG A 138 -8.50 -9.38 59.99
CA ARG A 138 -8.05 -8.42 61.01
C ARG A 138 -9.05 -8.27 62.15
N ARG A 139 -10.35 -8.18 61.83
CA ARG A 139 -11.42 -8.12 62.85
C ARG A 139 -11.44 -9.36 63.74
N LYS A 140 -11.38 -10.56 63.14
CA LYS A 140 -11.34 -11.82 63.89
C LYS A 140 -10.11 -11.93 64.81
N ILE A 141 -8.94 -11.51 64.34
CA ILE A 141 -7.72 -11.49 65.16
C ILE A 141 -7.90 -10.57 66.37
N PHE A 142 -8.42 -9.35 66.15
CA PHE A 142 -8.66 -8.39 67.22
C PHE A 142 -9.66 -8.92 68.28
N GLU A 143 -10.75 -9.56 67.84
CA GLU A 143 -11.71 -10.21 68.74
C GLU A 143 -11.06 -11.31 69.59
N LEU A 144 -10.26 -12.17 68.97
CA LEU A 144 -9.54 -13.24 69.68
C LEU A 144 -8.53 -12.70 70.69
N GLU A 145 -7.76 -11.67 70.31
CA GLU A 145 -6.82 -11.02 71.22
C GLU A 145 -7.52 -10.36 72.41
N SER A 146 -8.67 -9.72 72.19
CA SER A 146 -9.45 -9.10 73.26
C SER A 146 -9.99 -10.11 74.27
N LYS A 147 -10.43 -11.29 73.78
CA LYS A 147 -10.95 -12.38 74.60
C LYS A 147 -9.87 -13.14 75.37
N HIS A 148 -8.62 -13.10 74.90
CA HIS A 148 -7.48 -13.71 75.59
C HIS A 148 -6.87 -12.79 76.67
N ARG A 149 -7.15 -11.48 76.61
CA ARG A 149 -6.64 -10.46 77.55
C ARG A 149 -7.59 -10.20 78.73
N SER A 150 -8.81 -10.72 78.70
CA SER A 150 -9.80 -10.73 79.79
C SER A 150 -9.73 -12.03 80.60
#